data_AF-A0A6J7I8R4-F1
#
_entry.id   AF-A0A6J7I8R4-F1
#
_cell.length_a   1.000
_cell.length_b   1.000
_cell.length_c   1.000
_cell.angle_alpha   90.00
_cell.angle_beta   90.00
_cell.angle_gamma   90.00
#
_symmetry.space_group_name_H-M   'P 1'
#
loop_
_entity.id
_entity.type
_entity.pdbx_description
1 polymer ?
#
loop_
_entity_poly.entity_id
_entity_poly.type
_entity_poly.pdbx_seq_one_letter_code
_entity_poly.pdbx_strand_id
1 'polypeptide(L)'
;MLQTPLAEALAPLADHDLVSEVRAGVGLLGAVQIDPSVLAVDSGVSARVIGAMRRNGVLSRALIDGSVQVSPPFVVSEAEISHAVDVISISLNEVEANMASTLAS
;
A
#
# COMPACT_ATOMS: atom_id res chain seq x y z
N MET A 1 1.56 9.08 22.83
CA MET A 1 0.51 9.18 21.79
C MET A 1 0.02 7.76 21.55
N LEU A 2 -1.29 7.52 21.66
CA LEU A 2 -1.88 6.19 21.41
C LEU A 2 -2.11 6.09 19.90
N GLN A 3 -1.22 5.45 19.14
CA GLN A 3 -1.50 5.19 17.72
C GLN A 3 -2.67 4.19 17.62
N THR A 4 -3.50 4.33 16.58
CA THR A 4 -4.60 3.37 16.34
C THR A 4 -4.03 2.08 15.74
N PRO A 5 -4.68 0.92 15.91
CA PRO A 5 -4.18 -0.36 15.38
C PRO A 5 -3.84 -0.32 13.88
N LEU A 6 -4.61 0.44 13.09
CA LEU A 6 -4.32 0.65 11.67
C LEU A 6 -3.02 1.44 11.43
N ALA A 7 -2.77 2.49 12.22
CA ALA A 7 -1.57 3.30 12.07
C ALA A 7 -0.31 2.50 12.43
N GLU A 8 -0.37 1.70 13.50
CA GLU A 8 0.72 0.82 13.91
C GLU A 8 1.00 -0.25 12.85
N ALA A 9 -0.06 -0.87 12.30
CA ALA A 9 0.09 -1.88 11.27
C ALA A 9 0.65 -1.33 9.96
N LEU A 10 0.25 -0.12 9.53
CA LEU A 10 0.74 0.48 8.29
C LEU A 10 2.17 1.04 8.39
N ALA A 11 2.64 1.38 9.59
CA ALA A 11 3.91 2.08 9.79
C ALA A 11 5.13 1.41 9.11
N PRO A 12 5.31 0.07 9.14
CA PRO A 12 6.44 -0.59 8.49
C PRO A 12 6.48 -0.44 6.96
N LEU A 13 5.35 -0.13 6.31
CA LEU A 13 5.32 0.06 4.86
C LEU A 13 6.08 1.31 4.41
N ALA A 14 6.37 2.25 5.32
CA ALA A 14 7.16 3.44 5.02
C ALA A 14 8.63 3.12 4.69
N ASP A 15 9.11 1.93 5.06
CA ASP A 15 10.49 1.48 4.77
C ASP A 15 10.60 0.77 3.41
N HIS A 16 9.52 0.66 2.63
CA HIS A 16 9.55 0.02 1.32
C HIS A 16 10.04 0.99 0.23
N ASP A 17 10.92 0.54 -0.65
CA ASP A 17 11.53 1.37 -1.73
C ASP A 17 10.52 2.04 -2.69
N LEU A 18 9.31 1.48 -2.86
CA LEU A 18 8.26 2.09 -3.68
C LEU A 18 7.40 3.10 -2.92
N VAL A 19 7.62 3.31 -1.62
CA VAL A 19 6.76 4.11 -0.73
C VAL A 19 7.53 5.32 -0.20
N SER A 20 6.98 6.52 -0.39
CA SER A 20 7.58 7.75 0.16
C SER A 20 6.98 8.18 1.50
N GLU A 21 5.74 7.78 1.79
CA GLU A 21 5.03 8.21 2.99
C GLU A 21 3.89 7.24 3.34
N VAL A 22 3.66 7.03 4.64
CA VAL A 22 2.44 6.41 5.17
C VAL A 22 1.69 7.46 5.99
N ARG A 23 0.48 7.80 5.55
CA ARG A 23 -0.41 8.75 6.24
C ARG A 23 -1.47 7.96 7.00
N ALA A 24 -1.42 7.97 8.33
CA ALA A 24 -2.40 7.33 9.21
C ALA A 24 -2.42 8.04 10.59
N GLY A 25 -3.34 7.64 11.49
CA GLY A 25 -3.34 8.08 12.89
C GLY A 25 -4.67 8.59 13.42
N VAL A 26 -5.70 8.70 12.58
CA VAL A 26 -7.06 9.04 13.01
C VAL A 26 -8.04 7.96 12.56
N GLY A 27 -8.55 7.19 13.51
CA GLY A 27 -9.52 6.12 13.26
C GLY A 27 -8.97 5.02 12.34
N LEU A 28 -9.83 4.56 11.43
CA LEU A 28 -9.55 3.52 10.43
C LEU A 28 -9.41 4.13 9.02
N LEU A 29 -8.62 5.19 8.92
CA LEU A 29 -8.28 5.82 7.64
C LEU A 29 -6.76 5.95 7.51
N GLY A 30 -6.25 5.50 6.37
CA GLY A 30 -4.86 5.68 6.00
C GLY A 30 -4.62 5.68 4.49
N ALA A 31 -3.41 6.06 4.10
CA ALA A 31 -2.94 6.01 2.73
C ALA A 31 -1.44 5.65 2.69
N VAL A 32 -1.06 4.80 1.73
CA VAL A 32 0.34 4.44 1.44
C VAL A 32 0.72 5.13 0.14
N GLN A 33 1.58 6.13 0.20
CA GLN A 33 1.99 6.94 -0.94
C GLN A 33 3.07 6.23 -1.74
N ILE A 34 2.78 5.90 -2.99
CA ILE A 34 3.82 5.48 -3.93
C ILE A 34 4.75 6.67 -4.19
N ASP A 35 6.05 6.40 -4.19
CA ASP A 35 7.07 7.44 -4.34
C ASP A 35 6.85 8.25 -5.64
N PRO A 36 6.77 9.59 -5.56
CA PRO A 36 6.54 10.43 -6.74
C PRO A 36 7.58 10.25 -7.86
N SER A 37 8.83 9.92 -7.52
CA SER A 37 9.87 9.64 -8.52
C SER A 37 9.60 8.34 -9.28
N VAL A 38 9.05 7.32 -8.61
CA VAL A 38 8.57 6.09 -9.24
C VAL A 38 7.38 6.38 -10.16
N LEU A 39 6.41 7.17 -9.69
CA LEU A 39 5.24 7.56 -10.49
C LEU A 39 5.58 8.42 -11.71
N ALA A 40 6.64 9.23 -11.62
CA ALA A 40 7.13 10.03 -12.73
C ALA A 40 7.73 9.17 -13.86
N VAL A 41 8.34 8.03 -13.50
CA VAL A 41 8.86 7.05 -14.46
C VAL A 41 7.73 6.18 -15.01
N ASP A 42 6.82 5.72 -14.15
CA ASP A 42 5.71 4.87 -14.53
C ASP A 42 4.45 5.18 -13.70
N SER A 43 3.55 5.94 -14.31
CA SER A 43 2.27 6.32 -13.70
C SER A 43 1.29 5.16 -13.53
N GLY A 44 1.57 4.00 -14.12
CA GLY A 44 0.79 2.77 -13.99
C GLY A 44 1.13 1.94 -12.75
N VAL A 45 2.18 2.27 -12.00
CA VAL A 45 2.65 1.51 -10.83
C VAL A 45 1.53 1.33 -9.80
N SER A 46 0.86 2.42 -9.40
CA SER A 46 -0.23 2.33 -8.42
C SER A 46 -1.36 1.41 -8.87
N ALA A 47 -1.72 1.45 -10.17
CA ALA A 47 -2.75 0.57 -10.71
C ALA A 47 -2.32 -0.90 -10.68
N ARG A 48 -1.04 -1.20 -10.92
CA ARG A 48 -0.50 -2.56 -10.79
C ARG A 48 -0.45 -3.04 -9.35
N VAL A 49 -0.13 -2.18 -8.39
CA VAL A 49 -0.20 -2.50 -6.95
C VAL A 49 -1.64 -2.85 -6.55
N ILE A 50 -2.63 -2.03 -6.95
CA ILE A 50 -4.05 -2.34 -6.71
C ILE A 50 -4.47 -3.65 -7.40
N GLY A 51 -3.99 -3.89 -8.63
CA GLY A 51 -4.21 -5.14 -9.33
C GLY A 51 -3.62 -6.35 -8.60
N ALA A 52 -2.43 -6.22 -8.01
CA ALA A 52 -1.78 -7.24 -7.19
C ALA A 52 -2.55 -7.49 -5.89
N MET A 53 -2.95 -6.45 -5.17
CA MET A 53 -3.77 -6.58 -3.95
C MET A 53 -5.06 -7.35 -4.23
N ARG A 54 -5.74 -7.02 -5.34
CA ARG A 54 -6.95 -7.71 -5.77
C ARG A 54 -6.71 -9.19 -6.04
N ARG A 55 -5.59 -9.57 -6.68
CA ARG A 55 -5.23 -10.97 -6.89
C ARG A 55 -4.95 -11.70 -5.58
N ASN A 56 -4.37 -10.98 -4.61
CA ASN A 56 -4.05 -11.45 -3.27
C ASN A 56 -5.24 -11.35 -2.28
N GLY A 57 -6.44 -11.06 -2.77
CA GLY A 57 -7.68 -11.17 -1.99
C GLY A 57 -8.12 -9.91 -1.25
N VAL A 58 -7.40 -8.78 -1.38
CA VAL A 58 -7.74 -7.52 -0.71
C VAL A 58 -8.13 -6.45 -1.72
N LEU A 59 -9.30 -5.86 -1.52
CA LEU A 59 -9.78 -4.76 -2.37
C LEU A 59 -9.36 -3.42 -1.78
N SER A 60 -8.81 -2.58 -2.65
CA SER A 60 -8.49 -1.18 -2.37
C SER A 60 -8.61 -0.39 -3.68
N ARG A 61 -8.32 0.90 -3.65
CA ARG A 61 -8.23 1.77 -4.81
C ARG A 61 -7.02 2.68 -4.71
N ALA A 62 -6.49 3.05 -5.87
CA ALA A 62 -5.55 4.15 -5.98
C ALA A 62 -6.31 5.47 -5.88
N LEU A 63 -5.76 6.43 -5.16
CA LEU A 63 -6.20 7.83 -5.18
C LEU A 63 -5.53 8.57 -6.35
N ILE A 64 -6.00 9.78 -6.63
CA ILE A 64 -5.51 10.60 -7.77
C ILE A 64 -4.00 10.88 -7.66
N ASP A 65 -3.48 10.98 -6.44
CA ASP A 65 -2.05 11.19 -6.14
C ASP A 65 -1.20 9.91 -6.24
N GLY A 66 -1.79 8.79 -6.66
CA GLY A 66 -1.11 7.50 -6.78
C GLY A 66 -1.00 6.73 -5.47
N SER A 67 -1.57 7.22 -4.35
CA SER A 67 -1.55 6.49 -3.09
C SER A 67 -2.56 5.34 -3.04
N VAL A 68 -2.22 4.27 -2.31
CA VAL A 68 -3.15 3.18 -1.97
C VAL A 68 -4.01 3.61 -0.80
N GLN A 69 -5.32 3.66 -0.99
CA GLN A 69 -6.28 4.01 0.07
C GLN A 69 -6.51 2.84 1.03
N VAL A 70 -6.48 3.08 2.34
CA VAL A 70 -6.82 2.08 3.36
C VAL A 70 -7.95 2.62 4.24
N SER A 71 -9.15 2.06 4.08
CA SER A 71 -10.32 2.44 4.88
C SER A 71 -11.22 1.23 5.12
N PRO A 72 -10.81 0.29 6.00
CA PRO A 72 -11.61 -0.90 6.27
C PRO A 72 -12.93 -0.55 6.98
N PRO A 73 -13.91 -1.47 7.00
CA PRO A 73 -15.13 -1.32 7.79
C PRO A 73 -14.83 -1.10 9.27
N PHE A 74 -15.72 -0.41 10.00
CA PHE A 74 -15.53 -0.18 11.44
C PHE A 74 -15.57 -1.44 12.31
N VAL A 75 -16.05 -2.56 11.76
CA VAL A 75 -16.11 -3.87 12.42
C VAL A 75 -14.85 -4.71 12.19
N VAL A 76 -13.86 -4.19 11.47
CA VAL A 76 -12.62 -4.90 11.17
C VAL A 76 -11.86 -5.27 12.45
N SER A 77 -11.31 -6.48 12.48
CA SER A 77 -10.43 -6.95 13.53
C SER A 77 -8.97 -6.58 13.28
N GLU A 78 -8.14 -6.59 14.32
CA GLU A 78 -6.69 -6.38 14.19
C GLU A 78 -6.03 -7.42 13.28
N ALA A 79 -6.50 -8.67 13.30
CA ALA A 79 -6.01 -9.72 12.41
C ALA A 79 -6.33 -9.43 10.94
N GLU A 80 -7.53 -8.92 10.64
CA GLU A 80 -7.89 -8.50 9.28
C GLU A 80 -7.12 -7.25 8.83
N ILE A 81 -6.82 -6.32 9.75
CA ILE A 81 -5.91 -5.20 9.49
C ILE A 81 -4.52 -5.73 9.12
N SER A 82 -3.94 -6.61 9.94
CA SER A 82 -2.63 -7.22 9.67
C SER A 82 -2.62 -7.91 8.32
N HIS A 83 -3.65 -8.71 8.03
CA HIS A 83 -3.77 -9.40 6.73
C HIS A 83 -3.82 -8.42 5.56
N ALA A 84 -4.58 -7.32 5.68
CA ALA A 84 -4.63 -6.30 4.63
C ALA A 84 -3.26 -5.63 4.41
N VAL A 85 -2.52 -5.34 5.48
CA VAL A 85 -1.17 -4.77 5.40
C VAL A 85 -0.19 -5.76 4.77
N ASP A 86 -0.25 -7.04 5.15
CA ASP A 86 0.59 -8.09 4.56
C ASP A 86 0.36 -8.18 3.05
N VAL A 87 -0.90 -8.11 2.62
CA VAL A 87 -1.24 -8.10 1.19
C VAL A 87 -0.74 -6.84 0.49
N ILE A 88 -0.76 -5.67 1.14
CA ILE A 88 -0.13 -4.46 0.57
C ILE A 88 1.37 -4.69 0.38
N SER A 89 2.07 -5.20 1.41
CA SER A 89 3.51 -5.48 1.34
C SER A 89 3.86 -6.49 0.23
N ILE A 90 3.15 -7.62 0.15
CA ILE A 90 3.31 -8.62 -0.91
C ILE A 90 3.11 -7.98 -2.29
N SER A 91 2.08 -7.15 -2.42
CA SER A 91 1.73 -6.50 -3.69
C SER A 91 2.77 -5.48 -4.14
N LEU A 92 3.38 -4.75 -3.20
CA LEU A 92 4.47 -3.83 -3.48
C LEU A 92 5.73 -4.61 -3.94
N ASN A 93 6.12 -5.65 -3.20
CA ASN A 93 7.25 -6.52 -3.55
C ASN A 93 7.09 -7.18 -4.94
N GLU A 94 5.87 -7.67 -5.25
CA GLU A 94 5.57 -8.24 -6.58
C GLU A 94 5.79 -7.21 -7.69
N VAL A 95 5.29 -5.98 -7.50
CA VAL A 95 5.39 -4.94 -8.52
C VAL A 95 6.84 -4.49 -8.69
N GLU A 96 7.58 -4.34 -7.59
CA GLU A 96 9.01 -4.01 -7.61
C GLU A 96 9.83 -5.05 -8.38
N ALA A 97 9.65 -6.34 -8.06
CA ALA A 97 10.36 -7.42 -8.74
C ALA A 97 10.07 -7.47 -10.25
N ASN A 98 8.83 -7.19 -10.66
CA ASN A 98 8.45 -7.12 -12.06
C ASN A 98 9.06 -5.90 -12.78
N MET A 99 9.20 -4.78 -12.08
CA MET A 99 9.89 -3.59 -12.61
C MET A 99 11.38 -3.84 -12.82
N ALA A 100 12.04 -4.48 -11.85
CA ALA A 100 13.44 -4.87 -11.97
C ALA A 100 13.68 -5.84 -13.14
N SER A 101 12.77 -6.81 -13.34
CA SER A 101 12.84 -7.78 -14.44
C SER A 101 12.68 -7.12 -15.82
N THR A 102 11.85 -6.08 -15.91
CA THR A 102 11.62 -5.34 -17.17
C THR A 102 12.84 -4.50 -17.57
N LEU A 103 13.59 -3.96 -16.59
CA LEU A 103 14.80 -3.19 -16.85
C LEU A 103 16.02 -4.05 -17.22
N ALA A 104 15.99 -5.35 -16.88
CA ALA A 104 17.05 -6.31 -17.19
C ALA A 104 16.89 -7.02 -18.55
N SER A 105 15.81 -6.74 -19.28
CA SER A 105 15.45 -7.33 -20.57
C SER A 105 15.67 -6.34 -21.72
#